data_AF-A0A4Y2B9H9-F1
#
_entry.id   AF-A0A4Y2B9H9-F1
#
_cell.length_a   1.000
_cell.length_b   1.000
_cell.length_c   1.000
_cell.angle_alpha   90.00
_cell.angle_beta   90.00
_cell.angle_gamma   90.00
#
_symmetry.space_group_name_H-M   'P 1'
#
loop_
_entity.id
_entity.type
_entity.pdbx_description
1 polymer ?
#
loop_
_entity_poly.entity_id
_entity_poly.type
_entity_poly.pdbx_seq_one_letter_code
_entity_poly.pdbx_strand_id
1 'polypeptide(L)'
;MTTLNDIQEISTALRNCKIEKIKILHKFLFGSVGDRSNRKRIREFIGFDFQVDSDELEKKLESVNESFSLNELITISNILNISFDGSKPEVSNRTLSFLCNLGALAETSRADVDESDIDEETANDLEKENKKERLVRKLKFK
;
A
#
# COMPACT_ATOMS: atom_id res chain seq x y z
N MET A 1 -4.48 18.14 2.10
CA MET A 1 -3.96 16.82 2.49
C MET A 1 -4.42 16.55 3.90
N THR A 2 -5.26 15.54 4.10
CA THR A 2 -5.77 15.18 5.43
C THR A 2 -4.83 14.14 6.02
N THR A 3 -4.26 14.40 7.19
CA THR A 3 -3.40 13.44 7.90
C THR A 3 -4.08 12.90 9.15
N LEU A 4 -3.51 11.86 9.75
CA LEU A 4 -3.96 11.38 11.07
C LEU A 4 -3.90 12.46 12.16
N ASN A 5 -3.13 13.54 11.98
CA ASN A 5 -3.10 14.65 12.92
C ASN A 5 -4.27 15.62 12.77
N ASP A 6 -4.92 15.67 11.61
CA ASP A 6 -6.10 16.53 11.39
C ASP A 6 -7.33 16.01 12.14
N ILE A 7 -7.39 14.69 12.35
CA ILE A 7 -8.44 14.05 13.14
C ILE A 7 -8.12 14.22 14.62
N GLN A 8 -8.88 15.06 15.32
CA GLN A 8 -8.63 15.42 16.72
C GLN A 8 -8.65 14.20 17.65
N GLU A 9 -9.56 13.25 17.45
CA GLU A 9 -9.62 12.05 18.28
C GLU A 9 -8.35 11.21 18.12
N ILE A 10 -7.89 11.01 16.89
CA ILE A 10 -6.68 10.23 16.60
C ILE A 10 -5.43 10.97 17.07
N SER A 11 -5.31 12.28 16.82
CA SER A 11 -4.18 13.08 17.30
C SER A 11 -4.07 13.02 18.84
N THR A 12 -5.21 13.09 19.53
CA THR A 12 -5.27 12.97 20.99
C THR A 12 -4.92 11.55 21.46
N ALA A 13 -5.47 10.52 20.81
CA ALA A 13 -5.16 9.14 21.10
C ALA A 13 -3.67 8.82 20.90
N LEU A 14 -3.04 9.33 19.82
CA LEU A 14 -1.62 9.21 19.54
C LEU A 14 -0.74 9.92 20.58
N ARG A 15 -1.16 11.09 21.10
CA ARG A 15 -0.46 11.79 22.18
C ARG A 15 -0.53 11.02 23.49
N ASN A 16 -1.71 10.52 23.85
CA ASN A 16 -1.94 9.79 25.09
C ASN A 16 -1.47 8.33 25.02
N CYS A 17 -1.19 7.81 23.83
CA CYS A 17 -0.77 6.43 23.68
C CYS A 17 0.64 6.15 24.19
N LYS A 18 0.78 4.99 24.83
CA LYS A 18 2.08 4.45 25.27
C LYS A 18 2.98 4.15 24.08
N ILE A 19 4.29 4.22 24.31
CA ILE A 19 5.33 3.97 23.31
C ILE A 19 5.22 2.56 22.70
N GLU A 20 4.83 1.56 23.50
CA GLU A 20 4.59 0.19 23.02
C GLU A 20 3.51 0.14 21.95
N LYS A 21 2.38 0.82 22.18
CA LYS A 21 1.27 0.91 21.22
C LYS A 21 1.67 1.64 19.95
N ILE A 22 2.43 2.73 20.08
CA ILE A 22 3.01 3.47 18.95
C ILE A 22 3.91 2.57 18.10
N LYS A 23 4.73 1.71 18.73
CA LYS A 23 5.61 0.77 18.02
C LYS A 23 4.81 -0.26 17.23
N ILE A 24 3.73 -0.80 17.81
CA ILE A 24 2.83 -1.74 17.14
C ILE A 24 2.17 -1.05 15.93
N LEU A 25 1.65 0.17 16.12
CA LEU A 25 1.03 0.93 15.03
C LEU A 25 2.04 1.29 13.92
N HIS A 26 3.27 1.68 14.28
CA HIS A 26 4.32 1.95 13.29
C HIS A 26 4.70 0.67 12.51
N LYS A 27 4.77 -0.47 13.20
CA LYS A 27 5.01 -1.78 12.56
C LYS A 27 3.87 -2.15 11.62
N PHE A 28 2.64 -1.83 11.98
CA PHE A 28 1.47 -2.07 11.13
C PHE A 28 1.49 -1.22 9.87
N LEU A 29 1.76 0.08 10.00
CA LEU A 29 1.75 1.02 8.87
C LEU A 29 2.95 0.80 7.93
N PHE A 30 4.16 0.71 8.49
CA PHE A 30 5.41 0.72 7.72
C PHE A 30 6.11 -0.64 7.65
N GLY A 31 5.55 -1.69 8.27
CA GLY A 31 6.20 -3.01 8.36
C GLY A 31 7.42 -3.04 9.31
N SER A 32 7.74 -1.95 9.99
CA SER A 32 8.94 -1.81 10.83
C SER A 32 8.61 -1.26 12.21
N VAL A 33 9.31 -1.72 13.25
CA VAL A 33 9.13 -1.23 14.63
C VAL A 33 9.54 0.24 14.76
N GLY A 34 10.41 0.74 13.86
CA GLY A 34 10.86 2.13 13.82
C GLY A 34 11.60 2.59 15.08
N ASP A 35 11.62 3.91 15.31
CA ASP A 35 12.40 4.61 16.34
C ASP A 35 11.57 5.62 17.16
N ARG A 36 12.24 6.40 18.01
CA ARG A 36 11.65 7.56 18.74
C ARG A 36 10.87 8.56 17.85
N SER A 37 11.16 8.60 16.55
CA SER A 37 10.45 9.44 15.58
C SER A 37 9.12 8.88 15.07
N ASN A 38 8.73 7.68 15.49
CA ASN A 38 7.50 7.02 15.06
C ASN A 38 6.26 7.89 15.27
N ARG A 39 6.16 8.55 16.43
CA ARG A 39 5.05 9.48 16.71
C ARG A 39 4.95 10.62 15.70
N LYS A 40 6.06 11.09 15.15
CA LYS A 40 6.06 12.16 14.16
C LYS A 40 5.61 11.62 12.81
N ARG A 41 6.20 10.50 12.37
CA ARG A 41 5.83 9.84 11.11
C ARG A 41 4.36 9.42 11.04
N ILE A 42 3.84 8.85 12.12
CA ILE A 42 2.42 8.45 12.17
C ILE A 42 1.50 9.69 12.08
N ARG A 43 1.87 10.81 12.71
CA ARG A 43 1.08 12.05 12.62
C ARG A 43 1.12 12.68 11.24
N GLU A 44 2.21 12.49 10.50
CA GLU A 44 2.40 12.94 9.12
C GLU A 44 1.89 11.91 8.10
N PHE A 45 1.36 10.76 8.56
CA PHE A 45 0.82 9.74 7.68
C PHE A 45 -0.50 10.24 7.07
N ILE A 46 -0.49 10.34 5.74
CA ILE A 46 -1.62 10.79 4.91
C ILE A 46 -2.58 9.65 4.54
N GLY A 47 -2.22 8.40 4.87
CA GLY A 47 -2.93 7.22 4.40
C GLY A 47 -2.06 6.36 3.50
N PHE A 48 -2.61 5.25 3.06
CA PHE A 48 -1.98 4.42 2.03
C PHE A 48 -2.39 4.89 0.64
N ASP A 49 -1.48 4.78 -0.32
CA ASP A 49 -1.68 5.13 -1.73
C ASP A 49 -2.17 3.93 -2.57
N PHE A 50 -2.85 2.99 -1.91
CA PHE A 50 -3.43 1.82 -2.59
C PHE A 50 -4.88 2.14 -2.93
N GLN A 51 -5.43 1.60 -4.03
CA GLN A 51 -6.88 1.66 -4.24
C GLN A 51 -7.59 0.68 -3.30
N VAL A 52 -8.79 1.05 -2.83
CA VAL A 52 -9.62 0.23 -1.92
C VAL A 52 -9.96 -1.14 -2.54
N ASP A 53 -10.01 -1.21 -3.86
CA ASP A 53 -10.30 -2.43 -4.63
C ASP A 53 -9.06 -3.06 -5.30
N SER A 54 -7.85 -2.67 -4.88
CA SER A 54 -6.61 -3.25 -5.41
C SER A 54 -6.25 -4.55 -4.69
N ASP A 55 -5.69 -5.51 -5.43
CA ASP A 55 -5.05 -6.72 -4.91
C ASP A 55 -4.02 -6.41 -3.82
N GLU A 56 -3.45 -5.19 -3.82
CA GLU A 56 -2.51 -4.74 -2.80
C GLU A 56 -3.15 -4.61 -1.42
N LEU A 57 -4.39 -4.11 -1.34
CA LEU A 57 -5.11 -4.01 -0.07
C LEU A 57 -5.40 -5.39 0.50
N GLU A 58 -5.87 -6.32 -0.34
CA GLU A 58 -6.19 -7.69 0.06
C GLU A 58 -4.93 -8.46 0.51
N LYS A 59 -3.85 -8.41 -0.27
CA LYS A 59 -2.55 -9.00 0.13
C LYS A 59 -2.00 -8.39 1.41
N LYS A 60 -2.15 -7.07 1.60
CA LYS A 60 -1.73 -6.40 2.83
C LYS A 60 -2.55 -6.86 4.02
N LEU A 61 -3.86 -7.02 3.83
CA LEU A 61 -4.80 -7.50 4.83
C LEU A 61 -4.50 -8.93 5.27
N GLU A 62 -4.21 -9.83 4.33
CA GLU A 62 -3.74 -11.18 4.64
C GLU A 62 -2.43 -11.15 5.40
N SER A 63 -1.43 -10.41 4.90
CA SER A 63 -0.11 -10.26 5.54
C SER A 63 -0.24 -9.74 6.97
N VAL A 64 -1.14 -8.78 7.20
CA VAL A 64 -1.44 -8.22 8.51
C VAL A 64 -2.12 -9.27 9.40
N ASN A 65 -3.10 -10.01 8.88
CA ASN A 65 -3.77 -11.05 9.64
C ASN A 65 -2.82 -12.20 10.01
N GLU A 66 -1.80 -12.49 9.23
CA GLU A 66 -0.77 -13.46 9.61
C GLU A 66 0.25 -12.88 10.59
N SER A 67 0.67 -11.63 10.37
CA SER A 67 1.75 -10.98 11.14
C SER A 67 1.32 -10.46 12.50
N PHE A 68 0.04 -10.15 12.69
CA PHE A 68 -0.51 -9.54 13.89
C PHE A 68 -1.52 -10.43 14.59
N SER A 69 -1.53 -10.35 15.91
CA SER A 69 -2.53 -10.99 16.77
C SER A 69 -3.79 -10.13 16.88
N LEU A 70 -4.91 -10.75 17.27
CA LEU A 70 -6.17 -10.03 17.51
C LEU A 70 -6.00 -8.90 18.54
N ASN A 71 -5.22 -9.12 19.61
CA ASN A 71 -4.92 -8.09 20.61
C ASN A 71 -4.19 -6.87 20.03
N GLU A 72 -3.25 -7.09 19.11
CA GLU A 72 -2.54 -5.99 18.45
C GLU A 72 -3.48 -5.21 17.52
N LEU A 73 -4.34 -5.90 16.78
CA LEU A 73 -5.36 -5.28 15.92
C LEU A 73 -6.38 -4.47 16.72
N ILE A 74 -6.88 -5.00 17.84
CA ILE A 74 -7.75 -4.26 18.76
C ILE A 74 -7.01 -3.03 19.30
N THR A 75 -5.73 -3.18 19.65
CA THR A 75 -4.92 -2.05 20.13
C THR A 75 -4.82 -0.96 19.07
N ILE A 76 -4.51 -1.33 17.82
CA ILE A 76 -4.45 -0.41 16.68
C ILE A 76 -5.80 0.27 16.44
N SER A 77 -6.88 -0.51 16.43
CA SER A 77 -8.25 -0.03 16.23
C SER A 77 -8.66 0.98 17.30
N ASN A 78 -8.28 0.73 18.55
CA ASN A 78 -8.53 1.64 19.67
C ASN A 78 -7.74 2.95 19.53
N ILE A 79 -6.51 2.93 18.98
CA ILE A 79 -5.73 4.15 18.71
C ILE A 79 -6.37 4.98 17.60
N LEU A 80 -6.82 4.30 16.54
CA LEU A 80 -7.49 4.92 15.40
C LEU A 80 -8.96 5.29 15.70
N ASN A 81 -9.43 5.00 16.92
CA ASN A 81 -10.79 5.24 17.37
C ASN A 81 -11.87 4.65 16.44
N ILE A 82 -11.63 3.42 15.99
CA ILE A 82 -12.53 2.66 15.12
C ILE A 82 -13.06 1.43 15.86
N SER A 83 -14.29 1.02 15.50
CA SER A 83 -14.92 -0.18 16.05
C SER A 83 -14.13 -1.43 15.68
N PHE A 84 -13.78 -2.21 16.69
CA PHE A 84 -13.17 -3.54 16.58
C PHE A 84 -14.21 -4.66 16.70
N ASP A 85 -15.48 -4.36 16.44
CA ASP A 85 -16.56 -5.33 16.43
C ASP A 85 -16.41 -6.28 15.24
N GLY A 86 -16.25 -7.56 15.54
CA GLY A 86 -16.19 -8.63 14.55
C GLY A 86 -15.03 -9.59 14.75
N SER A 87 -14.79 -10.38 13.70
CA SER A 87 -13.70 -11.34 13.60
C SER A 87 -12.37 -10.63 13.30
N LYS A 88 -11.25 -11.29 13.61
CA LYS A 88 -9.90 -10.81 13.29
C LYS A 88 -9.75 -10.17 11.88
N PRO A 89 -10.19 -10.83 10.78
CA PRO A 89 -10.09 -10.25 9.45
C PRO A 89 -11.01 -9.04 9.22
N GLU A 90 -12.19 -9.00 9.85
CA GLU A 90 -13.13 -7.87 9.73
C GLU A 90 -12.53 -6.61 10.36
N VAL A 91 -11.93 -6.74 11.55
CA VAL A 91 -11.24 -5.65 12.24
C VAL A 91 -10.05 -5.14 11.43
N SER A 92 -9.25 -6.06 10.87
CA SER A 92 -8.13 -5.71 9.98
C SER A 92 -8.61 -4.97 8.73
N ASN A 93 -9.68 -5.46 8.09
CA ASN A 93 -10.26 -4.83 6.89
C ASN A 93 -10.71 -3.40 7.17
N ARG A 94 -11.48 -3.23 8.25
CA ARG A 94 -12.02 -1.92 8.63
C ARG A 94 -10.91 -0.93 8.94
N THR A 95 -9.86 -1.40 9.62
CA THR A 95 -8.67 -0.60 9.92
C THR A 95 -7.92 -0.18 8.66
N LEU A 96 -7.65 -1.11 7.74
CA LEU A 96 -6.96 -0.84 6.49
C LEU A 96 -7.78 0.08 5.58
N SER A 97 -9.08 -0.21 5.43
CA SER A 97 -10.03 0.61 4.67
C SER A 97 -10.08 2.04 5.18
N PHE A 98 -10.04 2.26 6.49
CA PHE A 98 -9.98 3.60 7.07
C PHE A 98 -8.70 4.36 6.69
N LEU A 99 -7.55 3.68 6.80
CA LEU A 99 -6.24 4.26 6.44
C LEU A 99 -6.09 4.48 4.93
N CYS A 100 -6.73 3.65 4.11
CA CYS A 100 -6.77 3.77 2.66
C CYS A 100 -7.67 4.94 2.23
N ASN A 101 -8.88 5.06 2.79
CA ASN A 101 -9.79 6.18 2.52
C ASN A 101 -9.17 7.53 2.90
N LEU A 102 -8.37 7.59 3.97
CA LEU A 102 -7.64 8.80 4.34
C LEU A 102 -6.70 9.27 3.21
N GLY A 103 -6.03 8.33 2.53
CA GLY A 103 -5.19 8.59 1.37
C GLY A 103 -5.99 8.95 0.12
N ALA A 104 -7.08 8.22 -0.16
CA ALA A 104 -7.93 8.48 -1.33
C ALA A 104 -8.59 9.89 -1.32
N LEU A 105 -8.92 10.41 -0.13
CA LEU A 105 -9.39 11.79 0.03
C LEU A 105 -8.30 12.84 -0.23
N ALA A 106 -7.02 12.47 -0.15
CA ALA A 106 -5.91 13.36 -0.48
C ALA A 106 -5.65 13.39 -2.01
N GLU A 107 -5.79 12.25 -2.70
CA GLU A 107 -5.52 12.10 -4.13
C GLU A 107 -6.61 12.73 -5.02
N THR A 108 -7.85 12.84 -4.54
CA THR A 108 -8.97 13.50 -5.26
C THR A 108 -8.78 15.01 -5.47
N SER A 109 -7.71 15.61 -4.92
CA SER A 109 -7.30 16.99 -5.22
C SER A 109 -6.24 17.12 -6.32
N ARG A 110 -5.81 16.01 -6.93
CA ARG A 110 -4.80 15.97 -8.00
C ARG A 110 -5.29 15.39 -9.33
N ALA A 111 -6.55 14.96 -9.41
CA ALA A 111 -7.19 14.60 -10.66
C ALA A 111 -7.72 15.85 -11.39
N ASP A 112 -6.82 16.76 -11.74
CA ASP A 112 -7.00 17.79 -12.78
C ASP A 112 -5.65 17.98 -13.49
N VAL A 113 -5.02 16.89 -13.96
CA VAL A 113 -4.05 16.97 -15.06
C VAL A 113 -4.22 15.76 -15.98
N ASP A 114 -4.92 16.07 -17.07
CA ASP A 114 -4.81 15.55 -18.43
C ASP A 114 -5.33 14.15 -18.78
N GLU A 115 -6.49 14.23 -19.42
CA GLU A 115 -6.99 13.40 -20.52
C GLU A 115 -5.92 12.98 -21.54
N SER A 116 -6.21 11.85 -22.19
CA SER A 116 -5.77 11.46 -23.53
C SER A 116 -4.28 11.48 -23.87
N ASP A 117 -3.68 10.30 -23.94
CA ASP A 117 -3.18 9.84 -25.25
C ASP A 117 -3.41 8.34 -25.38
N ILE A 118 -4.58 8.04 -25.93
CA ILE A 118 -4.81 6.84 -26.72
C ILE A 118 -3.93 6.99 -27.96
N ASP A 119 -2.99 6.08 -28.18
CA ASP A 119 -2.57 5.77 -29.55
C ASP A 119 -2.61 4.26 -29.72
N GLU A 120 -3.77 3.81 -30.20
CA GLU A 120 -3.92 2.54 -30.89
C GLU A 120 -3.20 2.63 -32.26
N GLU A 121 -2.71 1.48 -32.70
CA GLU A 121 -2.35 1.16 -34.08
C GLU A 121 -0.92 1.49 -34.55
N THR A 122 -0.05 0.48 -34.50
CA THR A 122 0.44 -0.05 -35.78
C THR A 122 0.73 -1.55 -35.69
N ALA A 123 -0.08 -2.32 -36.43
CA ALA A 123 0.23 -3.67 -36.86
C ALA A 123 1.38 -3.68 -37.90
N ASN A 124 1.90 -4.88 -38.18
CA ASN A 124 3.09 -5.27 -38.96
C ASN A 124 4.44 -5.20 -38.20
N ASP A 125 5.29 -6.21 -38.19
CA ASP A 125 5.59 -7.17 -39.25
C ASP A 125 6.00 -8.54 -38.67
N LEU A 126 5.58 -9.59 -39.36
CA LEU A 126 6.16 -10.94 -39.33
C LEU A 126 7.68 -10.81 -39.62
N GLU A 127 8.60 -11.63 -39.13
CA GLU A 127 8.77 -13.00 -39.56
C GLU A 127 10.01 -13.60 -38.86
N LYS A 128 9.93 -14.92 -38.71
CA LYS A 128 10.92 -15.91 -38.29
C LYS A 128 12.35 -15.61 -38.79
N GLU A 129 13.33 -15.96 -37.95
CA GLU A 129 14.30 -17.05 -38.23
C GLU A 129 15.51 -16.89 -37.31
N ASN A 130 15.65 -17.79 -36.33
CA ASN A 130 16.97 -18.01 -35.74
C ASN A 130 17.12 -19.47 -35.31
N LYS A 131 17.18 -20.36 -36.32
CA LYS A 131 17.70 -21.71 -36.16
C LYS A 131 18.36 -22.17 -37.47
N LYS A 132 19.68 -22.37 -37.38
CA LYS A 132 20.56 -23.21 -38.22
C LYS A 132 21.29 -22.53 -39.39
N GLU A 133 22.45 -21.96 -39.08
CA GLU A 133 23.58 -22.03 -40.03
C GLU A 133 24.54 -23.15 -39.60
N ARG A 134 24.43 -24.28 -40.30
CA ARG A 134 25.43 -25.36 -40.35
C ARG A 134 25.91 -25.40 -41.80
N LEU A 135 27.23 -25.36 -42.00
CA LEU A 135 27.96 -25.68 -43.25
C LEU A 135 27.71 -24.66 -44.40
N VAL A 136 28.69 -24.14 -45.14
CA VAL A 136 29.92 -24.74 -45.69
C VAL A 136 30.93 -23.59 -45.88
N ARG A 137 32.14 -23.75 -45.35
CA ARG A 137 33.28 -22.91 -45.73
C ARG A 137 33.48 -23.03 -47.23
N LYS A 138 33.23 -21.91 -47.91
CA LYS A 138 33.51 -21.58 -49.31
C LYS A 138 34.65 -22.42 -49.88
N LEU A 139 34.30 -23.05 -51.00
CA LEU A 139 35.23 -23.50 -52.04
C LEU A 139 36.42 -22.53 -52.12
N LYS A 140 37.60 -23.08 -51.86
CA LYS A 140 38.83 -22.55 -52.46
C LYS A 140 38.68 -22.63 -53.97
N PHE A 141 38.77 -21.46 -54.58
CA PHE A 141 39.54 -21.15 -55.78
C PHE A 141 39.41 -22.07 -57.00
N LYS A 142 38.83 -21.45 -58.03
CA LYS A 142 39.15 -21.55 -59.45
C LYS A 142 40.65 -21.72 -59.73
#